data_AF-A0AAV5J991-F1
#
_entry.id   AF-A0AAV5J991-F1
#
_cell.length_a   1.000
_cell.length_b   1.000
_cell.length_c   1.000
_cell.angle_alpha   90.00
_cell.angle_beta   90.00
_cell.angle_gamma   90.00
#
_symmetry.space_group_name_H-M   'P 1'
#
loop_
_entity.id
_entity.type
_entity.pdbx_description
1 polymer ?
#
loop_
_entity_poly.entity_id
_entity_poly.type
_entity_poly.pdbx_seq_one_letter_code
_entity_poly.pdbx_strand_id
1 'polypeptide(L)'
;MLVSGLEEAGVECLKVNAGLFCWVDMRKFLSRPTFEAEEELWKSILYSVRLNTSLGSSCHCSEPGWFRVCFANMSEEMVHTGIQRLKNFAELVSESYLVRKYKRGFSIERRLVFEKGDPQVARGIPSLELSLLGIALNRGFLLGMVKEMEEA
;
A
#
# COMPACT_ATOMS: atom_id res chain seq x y z
N MET A 1 8.51 -0.79 -16.71
CA MET A 1 7.65 0.38 -16.46
C MET A 1 7.11 0.39 -15.04
N LEU A 2 6.29 -0.58 -14.61
CA LEU A 2 5.88 -0.68 -13.20
C LEU A 2 7.03 -1.07 -12.26
N VAL A 3 7.67 -2.23 -12.50
CA VAL A 3 8.76 -2.73 -11.64
C VAL A 3 9.90 -1.72 -11.53
N SER A 4 10.34 -1.16 -12.67
CA SER A 4 11.37 -0.12 -12.68
C SER A 4 10.99 1.11 -11.87
N GLY A 5 9.74 1.58 -11.96
CA GLY A 5 9.28 2.72 -11.16
C GLY A 5 9.13 2.41 -9.68
N LEU A 6 8.76 1.18 -9.32
CA LEU A 6 8.74 0.71 -7.93
C LEU A 6 10.17 0.62 -7.37
N GLU A 7 11.13 0.09 -8.14
CA GLU A 7 12.54 0.04 -7.77
C GLU A 7 13.12 1.45 -7.56
N GLU A 8 12.77 2.42 -8.41
CA GLU A 8 13.12 3.84 -8.24
C GLU A 8 12.47 4.48 -6.98
N ALA A 9 11.31 3.97 -6.56
CA ALA A 9 10.68 4.32 -5.29
C ALA A 9 11.33 3.59 -4.08
N GLY A 10 12.38 2.80 -4.33
CA GLY A 10 13.03 1.94 -3.36
C GLY A 10 12.19 0.73 -2.97
N VAL A 11 11.08 0.45 -3.64
CA VAL A 11 10.19 -0.67 -3.33
C VAL A 11 10.60 -1.87 -4.18
N GLU A 12 11.13 -2.89 -3.52
CA GLU A 12 11.60 -4.10 -4.21
C GLU A 12 10.41 -4.97 -4.65
N CYS A 13 10.52 -5.60 -5.81
CA CYS A 13 9.51 -6.52 -6.33
C CYS A 13 10.14 -7.89 -6.55
N LEU A 14 9.39 -8.95 -6.25
CA LEU A 14 9.78 -10.30 -6.63
C LEU A 14 9.85 -10.37 -8.15
N LYS A 15 10.99 -10.83 -8.68
CA LYS A 15 11.17 -11.02 -10.12
C LYS A 15 10.27 -12.14 -10.62
N VAL A 16 9.18 -11.77 -11.26
CA VAL A 16 8.24 -12.67 -11.92
C VAL A 16 8.17 -12.36 -13.41
N ASN A 17 7.95 -13.38 -14.24
CA ASN A 17 7.91 -13.28 -15.70
C ASN A 17 6.50 -13.39 -16.29
N ALA A 18 5.47 -13.50 -15.43
CA ALA A 18 4.08 -13.62 -15.82
C ALA A 18 3.16 -13.03 -14.75
N GLY A 19 1.91 -12.75 -15.10
CA GLY A 19 0.88 -12.30 -14.18
C GLY A 19 0.29 -10.92 -14.52
N LEU A 20 -0.78 -10.58 -13.82
CA LEU A 20 -1.50 -9.30 -13.94
C LEU A 20 -1.21 -8.36 -12.75
N PHE A 21 -0.25 -8.75 -11.92
CA PHE A 21 0.15 -8.09 -10.68
C PHE A 21 1.63 -8.35 -10.38
N CYS A 22 2.23 -7.48 -9.58
CA CYS A 22 3.55 -7.67 -8.99
C CYS A 22 3.40 -8.09 -7.52
N TRP A 23 4.33 -8.91 -7.06
CA TRP A 23 4.50 -9.23 -5.64
C TRP A 23 5.59 -8.33 -5.08
N VAL A 24 5.22 -7.45 -4.17
CA VAL A 24 6.00 -6.28 -3.76
C VAL A 24 6.44 -6.45 -2.31
N ASP A 25 7.73 -6.25 -2.05
CA ASP A 25 8.32 -6.31 -0.72
C ASP A 25 8.29 -4.93 -0.06
N MET A 26 7.47 -4.81 0.98
CA MET A 26 7.35 -3.61 1.80
C MET A 26 7.82 -3.83 3.24
N ARG A 27 8.53 -4.94 3.52
CA ARG A 27 8.97 -5.31 4.89
C ARG A 27 9.75 -4.19 5.58
N LYS A 28 10.54 -3.43 4.82
CA LYS A 28 11.32 -2.29 5.33
C LYS A 28 10.48 -1.10 5.84
N PHE A 29 9.20 -1.01 5.42
CA PHE A 29 8.29 0.04 5.85
C PHE A 29 7.44 -0.37 7.05
N LEU A 30 7.48 -1.65 7.46
CA LEU A 30 6.76 -2.11 8.64
C LEU A 30 7.34 -1.51 9.92
N SER A 31 6.46 -1.20 10.87
CA SER A 31 6.87 -0.78 12.20
C SER A 31 7.50 -1.93 13.02
N ARG A 32 7.05 -3.16 12.76
CA ARG A 32 7.50 -4.43 13.34
C ARG A 32 7.20 -5.57 12.35
N PRO A 33 7.92 -6.70 12.39
CA PRO A 33 7.67 -7.82 11.48
C PRO A 33 6.46 -8.67 11.94
N THR A 34 5.26 -8.08 11.97
CA THR A 34 4.01 -8.76 12.35
C THR A 34 2.88 -8.44 11.36
N PHE A 35 1.85 -9.28 11.30
CA PHE A 35 0.70 -9.07 10.40
C PHE A 35 -0.15 -7.86 10.80
N GLU A 36 -0.19 -7.52 12.08
CA GLU A 36 -0.88 -6.30 12.53
C GLU A 36 -0.20 -5.05 11.95
N ALA A 37 1.13 -5.03 11.88
CA ALA A 37 1.85 -3.94 11.25
C ALA A 37 1.71 -3.93 9.72
N GLU A 38 1.51 -5.10 9.10
CA GLU A 38 1.15 -5.22 7.68
C GLU A 38 -0.21 -4.54 7.42
N GLU A 39 -1.20 -4.79 8.28
CA GLU A 39 -2.52 -4.17 8.21
C GLU A 39 -2.48 -2.65 8.47
N GLU A 40 -1.71 -2.19 9.45
CA GLU A 40 -1.49 -0.75 9.71
C GLU A 40 -0.87 -0.04 8.50
N LEU A 41 0.14 -0.67 7.87
CA LEU A 41 0.79 -0.15 6.68
C LEU A 41 -0.19 -0.10 5.51
N TRP A 42 -0.96 -1.16 5.30
CA TRP A 42 -1.98 -1.23 4.27
C TRP A 42 -3.03 -0.13 4.40
N LYS A 43 -3.56 0.09 5.61
CA LYS A 43 -4.52 1.17 5.90
C LYS A 43 -3.92 2.54 5.57
N SER A 44 -2.65 2.76 5.92
CA SER A 44 -1.94 4.00 5.58
C SER A 44 -1.83 4.20 4.07
N ILE A 45 -1.51 3.15 3.31
CA ILE A 45 -1.44 3.19 1.84
C ILE A 45 -2.85 3.44 1.25
N LEU A 46 -3.87 2.75 1.74
CA LEU A 46 -5.24 2.89 1.26
C LEU A 46 -5.77 4.30 1.49
N TYR A 47 -5.65 4.82 2.72
CA TYR A 47 -6.29 6.09 3.09
C TYR A 47 -5.45 7.32 2.74
N SER A 48 -4.13 7.28 2.97
CA SER A 48 -3.26 8.43 2.73
C SER A 48 -2.72 8.48 1.30
N VAL A 49 -2.38 7.32 0.73
CA VAL A 49 -1.80 7.23 -0.63
C VAL A 49 -2.90 7.02 -1.69
N ARG A 50 -4.11 6.65 -1.27
CA ARG A 50 -5.27 6.38 -2.14
C ARG A 50 -4.92 5.29 -3.17
N LEU A 51 -4.21 4.25 -2.70
CA LEU A 51 -3.85 3.08 -3.49
C LEU A 51 -4.39 1.82 -2.84
N ASN A 52 -5.19 1.08 -3.60
CA ASN A 52 -5.66 -0.21 -3.16
C ASN A 52 -4.64 -1.29 -3.53
N THR A 53 -4.22 -2.07 -2.54
CA THR A 53 -3.29 -3.19 -2.69
C THR A 53 -3.83 -4.39 -1.90
N SER A 54 -3.42 -5.61 -2.26
CA SER A 54 -3.76 -6.79 -1.43
C SER A 54 -2.63 -7.08 -0.45
N LEU A 55 -2.97 -7.30 0.82
CA LEU A 55 -2.05 -7.80 1.83
C LEU A 55 -1.54 -9.21 1.50
N GLY A 56 -0.32 -9.52 1.88
CA GLY A 56 0.27 -10.85 1.77
C GLY A 56 -0.48 -11.88 2.61
N SER A 57 -0.89 -11.49 3.83
CA SER A 57 -1.72 -12.31 4.72
C SER A 57 -3.03 -12.78 4.08
N SER A 58 -3.70 -11.94 3.29
CA SER A 58 -4.92 -12.29 2.55
C SER A 58 -4.69 -13.38 1.49
N CYS A 59 -3.44 -13.58 1.06
CA CYS A 59 -3.01 -14.64 0.16
C CYS A 59 -2.30 -15.79 0.90
N HIS A 60 -2.45 -15.88 2.22
CA HIS A 60 -1.81 -16.88 3.08
C HIS A 60 -0.28 -16.85 3.04
N CYS A 61 0.32 -15.68 2.80
CA CYS A 61 1.76 -15.52 2.92
C CYS A 61 2.20 -15.81 4.37
N SER A 62 3.26 -16.59 4.54
CA SER A 62 3.80 -16.95 5.85
C SER A 62 4.60 -15.81 6.50
N GLU A 63 4.97 -14.79 5.73
CA GLU A 63 5.75 -13.64 6.18
C GLU A 63 4.94 -12.35 6.01
N PRO A 64 4.92 -11.46 7.02
CA PRO A 64 4.28 -10.15 6.89
C PRO A 64 5.11 -9.21 6.02
N GLY A 65 4.45 -8.24 5.39
CA GLY A 65 5.06 -7.15 4.63
C GLY A 65 5.11 -7.36 3.13
N TRP A 66 4.48 -8.42 2.63
CA TRP A 66 4.32 -8.65 1.20
C TRP A 66 3.00 -8.07 0.71
N PHE A 67 2.99 -7.51 -0.49
CA PHE A 67 1.81 -6.89 -1.08
C PHE A 67 1.63 -7.29 -2.54
N ARG A 68 0.39 -7.52 -2.94
CA ARG A 68 0.02 -7.71 -4.35
C ARG A 68 -0.44 -6.39 -4.95
N VAL A 69 0.23 -5.95 -6.01
CA VAL A 69 -0.11 -4.72 -6.74
C VAL A 69 -0.51 -5.06 -8.17
N CYS A 70 -1.80 -4.95 -8.47
CA CYS A 70 -2.37 -5.24 -9.79
C CYS A 70 -2.19 -4.05 -10.75
N PHE A 71 -1.91 -4.34 -12.02
CA PHE A 71 -1.67 -3.30 -13.03
C PHE A 71 -2.37 -3.53 -14.37
N ALA A 72 -2.84 -4.75 -14.65
CA ALA A 72 -3.32 -5.11 -15.98
C ALA A 72 -4.60 -4.41 -16.45
N ASN A 73 -5.40 -3.86 -15.53
CA ASN A 73 -6.63 -3.13 -15.85
C ASN A 73 -6.46 -1.60 -15.70
N MET A 74 -5.23 -1.11 -15.68
CA MET A 74 -4.91 0.31 -15.45
C MET A 74 -4.26 0.91 -16.69
N SER A 75 -4.56 2.18 -16.98
CA SER A 75 -3.81 2.92 -18.01
C SER A 75 -2.38 3.17 -17.54
N GLU A 76 -1.48 3.41 -18.49
CA GLU A 76 -0.08 3.74 -18.21
C GLU A 76 0.06 4.97 -17.30
N GLU A 77 -0.79 5.99 -17.51
CA GLU A 77 -0.85 7.21 -16.69
C GLU A 77 -1.29 6.91 -15.25
N MET A 78 -2.28 6.03 -15.07
CA MET A 78 -2.74 5.61 -13.73
C MET A 78 -1.64 4.83 -13.00
N VAL A 79 -0.95 3.93 -13.71
CA VAL A 79 0.19 3.19 -13.18
C VAL A 79 1.30 4.16 -12.75
N HIS A 80 1.67 5.11 -13.61
CA HIS A 80 2.68 6.11 -13.29
C HIS A 80 2.28 6.96 -12.08
N THR A 81 1.03 7.43 -12.02
CA THR A 81 0.50 8.18 -10.88
C THR A 81 0.58 7.37 -9.58
N GLY A 82 0.24 6.08 -9.61
CA GLY A 82 0.33 5.21 -8.45
C GLY A 82 1.77 5.03 -7.96
N ILE A 83 2.72 4.85 -8.88
CA ILE A 83 4.15 4.78 -8.54
C ILE A 83 4.62 6.06 -7.89
N GLN A 84 4.29 7.24 -8.43
CA GLN A 84 4.69 8.53 -7.86
C GLN A 84 4.14 8.73 -6.44
N ARG A 85 2.87 8.36 -6.20
CA ARG A 85 2.27 8.45 -4.86
C ARG A 85 2.98 7.51 -3.88
N LEU A 86 3.29 6.28 -4.29
CA LEU A 86 4.00 5.32 -3.45
C LEU A 86 5.44 5.75 -3.17
N LYS A 87 6.12 6.37 -4.15
CA LYS A 87 7.45 6.95 -3.99
C LYS A 87 7.46 8.04 -2.92
N ASN A 88 6.56 9.02 -3.02
CA ASN A 88 6.45 10.09 -2.04
C ASN A 88 6.16 9.52 -0.63
N PHE A 89 5.31 8.49 -0.54
CA PHE A 89 5.05 7.80 0.72
C PHE A 89 6.31 7.12 1.28
N ALA A 90 7.06 6.40 0.45
CA ALA A 90 8.29 5.72 0.85
C ALA A 90 9.36 6.70 1.37
N GLU A 91 9.48 7.87 0.74
CA GLU A 91 10.37 8.95 1.17
C GLU A 91 9.96 9.50 2.54
N LEU A 92 8.67 9.82 2.74
CA LEU A 92 8.13 10.30 4.03
C LEU A 92 8.30 9.30 5.17
N VAL A 93 8.07 8.01 4.92
CA VAL A 93 8.26 6.95 5.92
C VAL A 93 9.74 6.81 6.27
N SER A 94 10.63 6.90 5.28
CA SER A 94 12.08 6.83 5.47
C SER A 94 12.59 8.02 6.31
N GLU A 95 12.14 9.24 6.02
CA GLU A 95 12.47 10.43 6.81
C GLU A 95 11.94 10.32 8.23
N SER A 96 10.68 9.89 8.41
CA SER A 96 10.07 9.67 9.72
C SER A 96 10.83 8.62 10.54
N TYR A 97 11.32 7.57 9.88
CA TYR A 97 12.14 6.53 10.50
C TYR A 97 13.50 7.10 10.93
N LEU A 98 14.17 7.88 10.08
CA LEU A 98 15.44 8.53 10.41
C LEU A 98 15.29 9.51 11.56
N VAL A 99 14.25 10.34 11.57
CA VAL A 99 13.95 11.27 12.66
C VAL A 99 13.68 10.50 13.96
N ARG A 100 12.91 9.40 13.94
CA ARG A 100 12.67 8.56 15.12
C ARG A 100 13.96 7.88 15.60
N LYS A 101 14.82 7.41 14.70
CA LYS A 101 16.12 6.81 15.01
C LYS A 101 17.07 7.83 15.66
N TYR A 102 17.13 9.05 15.13
CA TYR A 102 17.92 10.14 15.70
C TYR A 102 17.34 10.65 17.04
N LYS A 103 16.01 10.75 17.18
CA LYS A 103 15.36 11.10 18.46
C LYS A 103 15.51 10.01 19.53
N ARG A 104 15.64 8.73 19.17
CA ARG A 104 16.00 7.68 20.14
C ARG A 104 17.40 7.87 20.74
N GLY A 105 18.26 8.69 20.12
CA GLY A 105 19.55 9.12 20.67
C GLY A 105 19.47 10.34 21.61
N PHE A 106 18.30 10.99 21.76
CA PHE A 106 18.14 12.16 22.64
C PHE A 106 16.68 12.30 23.12
N SER A 107 16.45 12.10 24.42
CA SER A 107 15.12 12.07 25.03
C SER A 107 14.40 13.42 24.95
N ILE A 108 13.46 13.58 24.01
CA ILE A 108 12.46 14.67 24.06
C ILE A 108 11.11 14.16 23.53
N GLU A 109 10.13 14.15 24.43
CA GLU A 109 8.73 13.80 24.24
C GLU A 109 8.03 14.82 23.33
N ARG A 110 7.34 14.35 22.27
CA ARG A 110 6.22 15.09 21.66
C ARG A 110 5.35 14.21 20.75
N ARG A 111 4.06 14.23 21.05
CA ARG A 111 2.90 13.61 20.38
C ARG A 111 2.69 14.22 18.98
N LEU A 112 2.55 13.39 17.95
CA LEU A 112 2.16 13.81 16.60
C LEU A 112 0.64 13.78 16.48
N VAL A 113 0.05 14.88 15.98
CA VAL A 113 -1.36 15.02 15.60
C VAL A 113 -1.40 15.06 14.08
N PHE A 114 -2.27 14.26 13.46
CA PHE A 114 -2.55 14.30 12.02
C PHE A 114 -3.83 15.10 11.80
N GLU A 115 -3.78 16.16 10.98
CA GLU A 115 -4.96 16.90 10.55
C GLU A 115 -5.68 16.18 9.39
N LYS A 116 -7.02 16.17 9.43
CA LYS A 116 -7.90 15.59 8.41
C LYS A 116 -7.81 16.38 7.11
N GLY A 117 -7.48 15.70 6.00
CA GLY A 117 -7.56 16.25 4.64
C GLY A 117 -8.96 16.10 4.01
N ASP A 118 -9.29 17.06 3.15
CA ASP A 118 -10.61 17.42 2.58
C ASP A 118 -11.45 16.31 1.89
N PRO A 119 -12.80 16.45 1.90
CA PRO A 119 -13.74 15.49 1.32
C PRO A 119 -14.17 15.89 -0.10
N GLN A 120 -13.48 15.39 -1.13
CA GLN A 120 -14.06 15.31 -2.48
C GLN A 120 -13.51 14.08 -3.20
N VAL A 121 -14.39 13.45 -4.00
CA VAL A 121 -14.15 12.35 -4.95
C VAL A 121 -14.42 10.93 -4.41
N ALA A 122 -15.67 10.71 -4.02
CA ALA A 122 -16.33 9.42 -4.14
C ALA A 122 -17.27 9.43 -5.36
N ARG A 123 -16.76 9.27 -6.58
CA ARG A 123 -17.60 8.96 -7.76
C ARG A 123 -16.84 8.13 -8.80
N GLY A 124 -17.33 6.92 -9.03
CA GLY A 124 -17.20 6.22 -10.31
C GLY A 124 -16.19 5.08 -10.36
N ILE A 125 -16.45 3.97 -9.66
CA ILE A 125 -15.88 2.67 -10.03
C ILE A 125 -16.97 1.89 -10.78
N PRO A 126 -16.82 1.59 -12.08
CA PRO A 126 -17.79 0.81 -12.85
C PRO A 126 -17.90 -0.62 -12.32
N SER A 127 -19.13 -1.14 -12.30
CA SER A 127 -19.57 -2.44 -11.78
C SER A 127 -18.91 -3.70 -12.39
N LEU A 128 -17.94 -3.56 -13.29
CA LEU A 128 -17.14 -4.68 -13.81
C LEU A 128 -15.92 -5.05 -12.94
N GLU A 129 -15.51 -4.22 -11.97
CA GLU A 129 -14.29 -4.43 -11.16
C GLU A 129 -14.32 -5.62 -10.19
N LEU A 130 -15.50 -6.09 -9.76
CA LEU A 130 -15.61 -7.14 -8.73
C LEU A 130 -15.16 -8.53 -9.22
N SER A 131 -15.17 -8.77 -10.53
CA SER A 131 -14.82 -10.08 -11.11
C SER A 131 -13.31 -10.34 -11.14
N LEU A 132 -12.50 -9.30 -11.41
CA LEU A 132 -11.03 -9.40 -11.48
C LEU A 132 -10.37 -9.37 -10.10
N LEU A 133 -10.99 -8.67 -9.13
CA LEU A 133 -10.59 -8.73 -7.72
C LEU A 133 -10.77 -10.13 -7.10
N GLY A 134 -11.66 -10.95 -7.67
CA GLY A 134 -11.92 -12.34 -7.25
C GLY A 134 -10.80 -13.34 -7.53
N ILE A 135 -9.75 -12.99 -8.31
CA ILE A 135 -8.73 -13.97 -8.70
C ILE A 135 -7.71 -14.28 -7.57
N ALA A 136 -7.61 -13.50 -6.49
CA ALA A 136 -6.84 -13.98 -5.31
C ALA A 136 -7.17 -13.34 -3.95
N LEU A 137 -8.39 -12.84 -3.75
CA LEU A 137 -8.81 -12.34 -2.45
C LEU A 137 -10.03 -13.13 -1.96
N ASN A 138 -9.98 -13.59 -0.71
CA ASN A 138 -11.15 -14.18 -0.08
C ASN A 138 -12.31 -13.16 -0.13
N ARG A 139 -13.53 -13.63 -0.45
CA ARG A 139 -14.75 -12.82 -0.54
C ARG A 139 -14.98 -11.95 0.70
N GLY A 140 -14.58 -12.42 1.88
CA GLY A 140 -14.64 -11.63 3.13
C GLY A 140 -13.72 -10.40 3.11
N PHE A 141 -12.51 -10.53 2.56
CA PHE A 141 -11.56 -9.41 2.43
C PHE A 141 -12.05 -8.38 1.42
N LEU A 142 -12.63 -8.84 0.29
CA LEU A 142 -13.22 -7.95 -0.72
C LEU A 142 -14.37 -7.13 -0.16
N LEU A 143 -15.27 -7.76 0.60
CA LEU A 143 -16.38 -7.06 1.25
C LEU A 143 -15.89 -6.10 2.33
N GLY A 144 -14.89 -6.48 3.13
CA GLY A 144 -14.27 -5.61 4.12
C GLY A 144 -13.60 -4.40 3.48
N MET A 145 -12.87 -4.61 2.39
CA MET A 145 -12.17 -3.57 1.65
C MET A 145 -13.14 -2.60 0.95
N VAL A 146 -14.20 -3.10 0.31
CA VAL A 146 -15.24 -2.24 -0.29
C VAL A 146 -15.91 -1.40 0.79
N LYS A 147 -16.23 -2.00 1.95
CA LYS A 147 -16.80 -1.27 3.08
C LYS A 147 -15.85 -0.22 3.64
N GLU A 148 -14.57 -0.54 3.80
CA GLU A 148 -13.54 0.40 4.27
C GLU A 148 -13.28 1.54 3.27
N MET A 149 -13.46 1.30 1.97
CA MET A 149 -13.38 2.32 0.92
C MET A 149 -14.64 3.19 0.83
N GLU A 150 -15.82 2.66 1.15
CA GLU A 150 -17.07 3.45 1.22
C GLU A 150 -17.14 4.38 2.45
N GLU A 151 -16.43 4.03 3.53
CA GLU A 151 -16.37 4.80 4.77
C GLU A 151 -15.29 5.92 4.79
N ALA A 152 -14.49 6.07 3.72
CA ALA A 152 -13.30 6.95 3.66
C ALA A 152 -13.24 7.93 2.46
#